data_AF-A0A920FMZ9-F1
#
_entry.id   AF-A0A920FMZ9-F1
#
_cell.length_a   1.000
_cell.length_b   1.000
_cell.length_c   1.000
_cell.angle_alpha   90.00
_cell.angle_beta   90.00
_cell.angle_gamma   90.00
#
_symmetry.space_group_name_H-M   'P 1'
#
loop_
_entity.id
_entity.type
_entity.pdbx_description
1 polymer ?
#
loop_
_entity_poly.entity_id
_entity_poly.type
_entity_poly.pdbx_seq_one_letter_code
_entity_poly.pdbx_strand_id
1 'polypeptide(L)'
;MRKTEPNAVIEAAKDSMATHVRAMLDFHRQGIPTIDYGNNIRQMALEKGVEDAFDFPGFVPACIRPLFCRGYGPFRWAALSGDPEDIYRTDEKVKELIPEDPHLHNWLEMAKKRIQFQGLPARICWVGLADRARLGVPSTTWSERRTEGSGGDRQGSPRFRIRCQSEP
;
A
#
# COMPACT_ATOMS: atom_id res chain seq x y z
N MET A 1 3.40 17.90 -29.19
CA MET A 1 4.22 18.56 -28.15
C MET A 1 5.15 17.61 -27.41
N ARG A 2 4.70 16.67 -26.56
CA ARG A 2 5.64 15.77 -25.83
C ARG A 2 6.67 15.02 -26.71
N LYS A 3 6.28 14.60 -27.92
CA LYS A 3 7.16 13.92 -28.88
C LYS A 3 7.95 14.87 -29.79
N THR A 4 7.53 16.12 -29.90
CA THR A 4 8.00 17.07 -30.91
C THR A 4 8.85 18.19 -30.30
N GLU A 5 8.54 18.61 -29.07
CA GLU A 5 9.20 19.70 -28.33
C GLU A 5 9.27 19.37 -26.83
N PRO A 6 10.02 18.32 -26.44
CA PRO A 6 10.02 17.82 -25.06
C PRO A 6 10.50 18.86 -24.04
N ASN A 7 11.52 19.67 -24.37
CA ASN A 7 12.06 20.68 -23.47
C ASN A 7 11.04 21.78 -23.16
N ALA A 8 10.31 22.27 -24.17
CA ALA A 8 9.25 23.26 -23.97
C ALA A 8 8.13 22.73 -23.06
N VAL A 9 7.79 21.43 -23.19
CA VAL A 9 6.81 20.80 -22.31
C VAL A 9 7.32 20.68 -20.87
N ILE A 10 8.60 20.35 -20.67
CA ILE A 10 9.20 20.26 -19.34
C ILE A 10 9.16 21.63 -18.64
N GLU A 11 9.56 22.68 -19.35
CA GLU A 11 9.56 24.04 -18.79
C GLU A 11 8.15 24.49 -18.41
N ALA A 12 7.18 24.36 -19.34
CA ALA A 12 5.79 24.71 -19.07
C ALA A 12 5.17 23.87 -17.94
N ALA A 13 5.54 22.59 -17.83
CA ALA A 13 5.09 21.73 -16.74
C ALA A 13 5.65 22.20 -15.39
N LYS A 14 6.94 22.54 -15.31
CA LYS A 14 7.56 23.07 -14.09
C LYS A 14 6.98 24.42 -13.69
N ASP A 15 6.68 25.30 -14.64
CA ASP A 15 6.01 26.59 -14.36
C ASP A 15 4.61 26.38 -13.77
N SER A 16 3.89 25.38 -14.27
CA SER A 16 2.58 24.97 -13.74
C SER A 16 2.71 24.38 -12.33
N MET A 17 3.73 23.55 -12.08
CA MET A 17 4.02 23.01 -10.75
C MET A 17 4.36 24.10 -9.75
N ALA A 18 5.13 25.11 -10.14
CA ALA A 18 5.44 26.26 -9.29
C ALA A 18 4.17 27.01 -8.87
N THR A 19 3.25 27.24 -9.81
CA THR A 19 1.94 27.86 -9.52
C THR A 19 1.11 27.00 -8.57
N HIS A 20 1.09 25.69 -8.77
CA HIS A 20 0.40 24.75 -7.89
C HIS A 20 0.97 24.77 -6.46
N VAL A 21 2.30 24.74 -6.32
CA VAL A 21 2.95 24.77 -4.99
C VAL A 21 2.70 26.08 -4.27
N ARG A 22 2.68 27.23 -4.97
CA ARG A 22 2.28 28.51 -4.35
C ARG A 22 0.87 28.44 -3.75
N ALA A 23 -0.10 27.85 -4.47
CA ALA A 23 -1.44 27.67 -3.94
C ALA A 23 -1.47 26.72 -2.72
N MET A 24 -0.66 25.65 -2.72
CA MET A 24 -0.52 24.77 -1.56
C MET A 24 0.07 25.50 -0.34
N LEU A 25 1.04 26.39 -0.58
CA LEU A 25 1.62 27.25 0.45
C LEU A 25 0.59 28.24 1.01
N ASP A 26 -0.27 28.81 0.16
CA ASP A 26 -1.34 29.70 0.62
C ASP A 26 -2.30 29.00 1.58
N PHE A 27 -2.64 27.73 1.32
CA PHE A 27 -3.42 26.91 2.27
C PHE A 27 -2.61 26.58 3.52
N HIS A 28 -1.33 26.26 3.39
CA HIS A 28 -0.47 25.98 4.53
C HIS A 28 -0.38 27.18 5.49
N ARG A 29 -0.22 28.40 4.95
CA ARG A 29 -0.19 29.66 5.71
C ARG A 29 -1.52 29.97 6.40
N GLN A 30 -2.64 29.45 5.89
CA GLN A 30 -3.95 29.51 6.55
C GLN A 30 -4.10 28.48 7.69
N GLY A 31 -3.06 27.70 7.99
CA GLY A 31 -3.09 26.67 9.03
C GLY A 31 -3.72 25.36 8.56
N ILE A 32 -3.99 25.19 7.27
CA ILE A 32 -4.51 23.92 6.74
C ILE A 32 -3.37 22.90 6.68
N PRO A 33 -3.57 21.66 7.15
CA PRO A 33 -2.58 20.60 7.03
C PRO A 33 -2.28 20.29 5.55
N THR A 34 -1.13 20.77 5.08
CA THR A 34 -0.62 20.56 3.72
C THR A 34 0.59 19.63 3.79
N ILE A 35 0.63 18.61 2.94
CA ILE A 35 1.73 17.65 2.89
C ILE A 35 2.12 17.32 1.44
N ASP A 36 3.40 17.07 1.22
CA ASP A 36 3.90 16.50 -0.03
C ASP A 36 3.84 14.97 -0.01
N TYR A 37 3.24 14.38 -1.04
CA TYR A 37 3.00 12.95 -1.12
C TYR A 37 4.02 12.21 -2.02
N GLY A 38 5.29 12.61 -1.93
CA GLY A 38 6.40 11.84 -2.51
C GLY A 38 6.50 11.85 -4.04
N ASN A 39 5.91 12.83 -4.72
CA ASN A 39 6.00 13.00 -6.17
C ASN A 39 7.05 14.04 -6.61
N ASN A 40 7.80 14.59 -5.65
CA ASN A 40 8.88 15.57 -5.85
C ASN A 40 8.42 16.95 -6.37
N ILE A 41 7.14 17.31 -6.22
CA ILE A 41 6.60 18.58 -6.76
C ILE A 41 7.25 19.82 -6.13
N ARG A 42 7.62 19.76 -4.84
CA ARG A 42 8.30 20.85 -4.13
C ARG A 42 9.66 21.19 -4.74
N GLN A 43 10.44 20.17 -5.12
CA GLN A 43 11.73 20.36 -5.77
C GLN A 43 11.57 21.05 -7.14
N MET A 44 10.57 20.63 -7.92
CA MET A 44 10.30 21.24 -9.23
C MET A 44 9.87 22.70 -9.12
N ALA A 45 9.13 23.05 -8.06
CA ALA A 45 8.76 24.44 -7.77
C ALA A 45 9.96 25.28 -7.29
N LEU A 46 10.84 24.71 -6.46
CA LEU A 46 12.07 25.37 -6.02
C LEU A 46 12.97 25.74 -7.21
N GLU A 47 13.14 24.84 -8.17
CA GLU A 47 13.89 25.09 -9.41
C GLU A 47 13.32 26.25 -10.25
N LYS A 48 12.05 26.61 -10.02
CA LYS A 48 11.35 27.73 -10.66
C LYS A 48 11.21 28.97 -9.75
N GLY A 49 12.00 29.03 -8.68
CA GLY A 49 12.10 30.21 -7.81
C GLY A 49 11.01 30.30 -6.75
N VAL A 50 10.34 29.20 -6.39
CA VAL A 50 9.51 29.14 -5.18
C VAL A 50 10.43 28.80 -4.00
N GLU A 51 11.05 29.82 -3.41
CA GLU A 51 12.10 29.66 -2.37
C GLU A 51 11.59 28.91 -1.12
N ASP A 52 10.31 29.11 -0.79
CA ASP A 52 9.63 28.52 0.37
C ASP A 52 8.87 27.22 0.02
N ALA A 53 9.17 26.59 -1.12
CA ALA A 53 8.49 25.37 -1.57
C ALA A 53 8.55 24.21 -0.55
N PHE A 54 9.49 24.24 0.39
CA PHE A 54 9.70 23.20 1.41
C PHE A 54 9.10 23.53 2.78
N ASP A 55 8.38 24.64 2.94
CA ASP A 55 7.77 25.04 4.22
C ASP A 55 6.73 24.03 4.73
N PHE A 56 6.02 23.34 3.83
CA PHE A 56 5.17 22.22 4.21
C PHE A 56 5.92 20.88 4.12
N PRO A 57 5.72 19.95 5.08
CA PRO A 57 6.52 18.74 5.21
C PRO A 57 6.14 17.66 4.19
N GLY A 58 7.03 16.69 4.01
CA GLY A 58 6.71 15.45 3.30
C GLY A 58 5.88 14.49 4.15
N PHE A 59 5.11 13.61 3.52
CA PHE A 59 4.25 12.66 4.22
C PHE A 59 5.03 11.68 5.11
N VAL A 60 6.26 11.30 4.73
CA VAL A 60 7.11 10.40 5.52
C VAL A 60 7.47 11.04 6.87
N PRO A 61 8.15 12.21 6.93
CA PRO A 61 8.46 12.83 8.21
C PRO A 61 7.21 13.26 8.99
N ALA A 62 6.13 13.67 8.31
CA ALA A 62 4.93 14.16 8.98
C ALA A 62 4.05 13.06 9.59
N CYS A 63 3.86 11.93 8.89
CA CYS A 63 2.83 10.95 9.26
C CYS A 63 3.38 9.54 9.45
N ILE A 64 4.30 9.09 8.58
CA ILE A 64 4.61 7.66 8.44
C ILE A 64 5.84 7.23 9.24
N ARG A 65 6.80 8.12 9.50
CA ARG A 65 8.05 7.79 10.20
C ARG A 65 7.83 7.06 11.54
N PRO A 66 6.87 7.45 12.40
CA PRO A 66 6.60 6.71 13.64
C PRO A 66 6.16 5.25 13.40
N LEU A 67 5.48 4.96 12.30
CA LEU A 67 5.10 3.60 11.90
C LEU A 67 6.34 2.80 11.47
N PHE A 68 7.19 3.41 10.63
CA PHE A 68 8.44 2.77 10.18
C PHE A 68 9.38 2.45 11.35
N CYS A 69 9.49 3.31 12.35
CA CYS A 69 10.30 3.04 13.55
C CYS A 69 9.83 1.81 14.33
N ARG A 70 8.56 1.41 14.20
CA ARG A 70 8.00 0.18 14.79
C ARG A 70 8.02 -1.01 13.82
N GLY A 71 8.66 -0.86 12.66
CA GLY A 71 8.70 -1.87 11.60
C GLY A 71 7.38 -2.07 10.86
N TYR A 72 6.39 -1.19 11.07
CA TYR A 72 5.16 -1.21 10.28
C TYR A 72 5.46 -0.77 8.86
N GLY A 73 4.79 -1.36 7.89
CA GLY A 73 4.93 -0.97 6.49
C GLY A 73 3.95 -1.72 5.61
N PRO A 74 3.94 -1.41 4.30
CA PRO A 74 2.93 -1.89 3.36
C PRO A 74 3.14 -3.36 2.98
N PHE A 75 2.85 -4.27 3.91
CA PHE A 75 2.93 -5.70 3.67
C PHE A 75 1.79 -6.14 2.75
N ARG A 76 2.10 -7.02 1.79
CA ARG A 76 1.15 -7.45 0.77
C ARG A 76 1.34 -8.91 0.41
N TRP A 77 0.26 -9.55 0.02
CA TRP A 77 0.26 -10.90 -0.55
C TRP A 77 -0.79 -11.02 -1.65
N ALA A 78 -0.61 -12.05 -2.49
CA ALA A 78 -1.52 -12.37 -3.60
C ALA A 78 -1.84 -13.87 -3.62
N ALA A 79 -3.07 -14.20 -4.01
CA ALA A 79 -3.54 -15.56 -4.21
C ALA A 79 -3.19 -16.02 -5.64
N LEU A 80 -2.21 -16.91 -5.77
CA LEU A 80 -1.77 -17.44 -7.07
C LEU A 80 -2.81 -18.36 -7.74
N SER A 81 -3.79 -18.84 -6.97
CA SER A 81 -4.95 -19.59 -7.48
C SER A 81 -5.85 -18.75 -8.38
N GLY A 82 -5.83 -17.42 -8.22
CA GLY A 82 -6.79 -16.51 -8.85
C GLY A 82 -8.15 -16.46 -8.15
N ASP A 83 -8.37 -17.23 -7.08
CA ASP A 83 -9.65 -17.28 -6.36
C ASP A 83 -9.72 -16.16 -5.28
N PRO A 84 -10.70 -15.23 -5.36
CA PRO A 84 -10.92 -14.20 -4.34
C PRO A 84 -11.16 -14.75 -2.93
N GLU A 85 -11.74 -15.95 -2.82
CA GLU A 85 -12.05 -16.56 -1.53
C GLU A 85 -10.78 -16.82 -0.71
N ASP A 86 -9.65 -17.04 -1.37
CA ASP A 86 -8.37 -17.22 -0.70
C ASP A 86 -7.90 -15.95 0.01
N ILE A 87 -8.22 -14.78 -0.54
CA ILE A 87 -7.97 -13.51 0.15
C ILE A 87 -8.88 -13.36 1.35
N TYR A 88 -10.16 -13.70 1.25
CA TYR A 88 -11.08 -13.60 2.40
C TYR A 88 -10.69 -14.56 3.53
N ARG A 89 -10.23 -15.76 3.21
CA ARG A 89 -9.67 -16.69 4.19
C ARG A 89 -8.42 -16.12 4.87
N THR A 90 -7.53 -15.49 4.10
CA THR A 90 -6.37 -14.81 4.69
C THR A 90 -6.77 -13.62 5.54
N ASP A 91 -7.80 -12.86 5.16
CA ASP A 91 -8.29 -11.71 5.94
C ASP A 91 -8.79 -12.16 7.32
N GLU A 92 -9.60 -13.23 7.38
CA GLU A 92 -10.05 -13.80 8.66
C GLU A 92 -8.88 -14.34 9.49
N LYS A 93 -7.91 -14.98 8.84
CA LYS A 93 -6.73 -15.50 9.56
C LYS A 93 -5.89 -14.38 10.17
N VAL A 94 -5.76 -13.25 9.49
CA VAL A 94 -5.06 -12.07 10.03
C VAL A 94 -5.79 -11.56 11.27
N LYS A 95 -7.12 -11.50 11.26
CA LYS A 95 -7.92 -11.10 12.44
C LYS A 95 -7.71 -12.04 13.63
N GLU A 96 -7.66 -13.35 13.38
CA GLU A 96 -7.38 -14.34 14.43
C GLU A 96 -5.98 -14.18 15.05
N LEU A 97 -4.97 -13.89 14.22
CA LEU A 97 -3.57 -13.77 14.65
C LEU A 97 -3.27 -12.44 15.34
N ILE A 98 -4.05 -11.40 15.04
CA ILE A 98 -3.88 -10.04 15.57
C ILE A 98 -5.24 -9.55 16.10
N PRO A 99 -5.77 -10.15 17.19
CA PRO A 99 -7.12 -9.83 17.66
C PRO A 99 -7.23 -8.44 18.31
N GLU A 100 -6.13 -7.92 18.85
CA GLU A 100 -6.10 -6.69 19.65
C GLU A 100 -5.97 -5.39 18.83
N ASP A 101 -6.01 -5.45 17.49
CA ASP A 101 -5.89 -4.28 16.61
C ASP A 101 -7.23 -3.96 15.92
N PRO A 102 -8.10 -3.14 16.53
CA PRO A 102 -9.39 -2.78 15.95
C PRO A 102 -9.26 -1.97 14.65
N HIS A 103 -8.16 -1.23 14.48
CA HIS A 103 -7.92 -0.45 13.26
C HIS A 103 -7.64 -1.38 12.08
N LEU A 104 -6.83 -2.41 12.30
CA LEU A 104 -6.55 -3.46 11.32
C LEU A 104 -7.83 -4.21 10.92
N HIS A 105 -8.67 -4.57 11.90
CA HIS A 105 -9.92 -5.29 11.62
C HIS A 105 -10.87 -4.44 10.77
N ASN A 106 -11.01 -3.15 11.11
CA ASN A 106 -11.80 -2.22 10.31
C ASN A 106 -11.21 -2.04 8.90
N TRP A 107 -9.88 -1.97 8.75
CA TRP A 107 -9.23 -1.91 7.45
C TRP A 107 -9.60 -3.11 6.58
N LEU A 108 -9.52 -4.34 7.09
CA LEU A 108 -9.87 -5.56 6.35
C LEU A 108 -11.35 -5.58 5.95
N GLU A 109 -12.24 -5.18 6.86
CA GLU A 109 -13.68 -5.07 6.58
C GLU A 109 -13.99 -4.05 5.47
N MET A 110 -13.38 -2.86 5.55
CA MET A 110 -13.52 -1.85 4.51
C MET A 110 -12.92 -2.31 3.19
N ALA A 111 -11.76 -2.96 3.23
CA ALA A 111 -11.07 -3.44 2.05
C ALA A 111 -11.92 -4.49 1.30
N LYS A 112 -12.61 -5.38 2.02
CA LYS A 112 -13.57 -6.33 1.44
C LYS A 112 -14.78 -5.64 0.79
N LYS A 113 -15.27 -4.54 1.37
CA LYS A 113 -16.49 -3.84 0.90
C LYS A 113 -16.21 -2.82 -0.21
N ARG A 114 -15.03 -2.21 -0.23
CA ARG A 114 -14.72 -1.03 -1.04
C ARG A 114 -13.68 -1.27 -2.14
N ILE A 115 -12.85 -2.32 -2.03
CA ILE A 115 -11.75 -2.58 -2.98
C ILE A 115 -12.12 -3.74 -3.89
N GLN A 116 -12.18 -3.48 -5.19
CA GLN A 116 -12.33 -4.49 -6.22
C GLN A 116 -10.95 -5.06 -6.58
N PHE A 117 -10.86 -6.37 -6.79
CA PHE A 117 -9.59 -7.01 -7.17
C PHE A 117 -9.21 -6.65 -8.61
N GLN A 118 -7.89 -6.50 -8.85
CA GLN A 118 -7.33 -6.20 -10.16
C GLN A 118 -6.29 -7.27 -10.52
N GLY A 119 -6.59 -8.10 -11.52
CA GLY A 119 -5.75 -9.24 -11.87
C GLY A 119 -5.85 -10.35 -10.83
N LEU A 120 -4.72 -10.81 -10.29
CA LEU A 120 -4.72 -11.77 -9.19
C LEU A 120 -5.30 -11.12 -7.92
N PRO A 121 -6.19 -11.81 -7.18
CA PRO A 121 -6.66 -11.33 -5.90
C PRO A 121 -5.47 -11.08 -4.96
N ALA A 122 -5.42 -9.89 -4.38
CA ALA A 122 -4.33 -9.46 -3.52
C ALA A 122 -4.84 -8.58 -2.39
N ARG A 123 -4.12 -8.59 -1.27
CA ARG A 123 -4.42 -7.76 -0.10
C ARG A 123 -3.16 -7.03 0.35
N ILE A 124 -3.35 -5.79 0.75
CA ILE A 124 -2.36 -4.98 1.47
C ILE A 124 -2.83 -4.80 2.91
N CYS A 125 -1.91 -4.96 3.85
CA CYS A 125 -2.15 -4.72 5.27
C CYS A 125 -0.90 -4.10 5.89
N TRP A 126 -1.07 -3.05 6.70
CA TRP A 126 0.06 -2.46 7.42
C TRP A 126 0.30 -3.24 8.69
N VAL A 127 1.39 -4.00 8.73
CA VAL A 127 1.77 -4.83 9.89
C VAL A 127 3.22 -4.61 10.28
N GLY A 128 3.48 -4.67 11.58
CA GLY A 128 4.80 -4.54 12.19
C GLY A 128 5.70 -5.74 11.91
N LEU A 129 6.99 -5.60 12.20
CA LEU A 129 7.99 -6.64 11.95
C LEU A 129 7.65 -7.97 12.63
N ALA A 130 7.20 -7.94 13.89
CA ALA A 130 6.85 -9.14 14.65
C ALA A 130 5.68 -9.92 14.02
N ASP A 131 4.68 -9.22 13.49
CA ASP A 131 3.48 -9.85 12.93
C ASP A 131 3.69 -10.32 11.49
N ARG A 132 4.59 -9.70 10.73
CA ARG A 132 4.98 -10.19 9.39
C ARG A 132 5.49 -11.62 9.44
N ALA A 133 6.32 -11.96 10.43
CA ALA A 133 6.81 -13.32 10.62
C ALA A 133 5.65 -14.27 10.93
N ARG A 134 4.73 -13.88 11.83
CA ARG A 134 3.55 -14.70 12.19
C ARG A 134 2.63 -14.96 10.99
N LEU A 135 2.44 -13.97 10.12
CA LEU A 135 1.63 -14.09 8.90
C LEU A 135 2.33 -14.88 7.79
N GLY A 136 3.66 -14.83 7.72
CA GLY A 136 4.46 -15.48 6.68
C GLY A 136 4.79 -16.95 6.96
N VAL A 137 4.70 -17.40 8.22
CA VAL A 137 4.91 -18.81 8.56
C VAL A 137 3.73 -19.62 8.01
N PRO A 138 4.00 -20.65 7.18
CA PRO A 138 2.98 -21.63 6.84
C PRO A 138 2.62 -22.40 8.11
N SER A 139 1.63 -21.93 8.88
CA SER A 139 0.97 -22.76 9.86
C SER A 139 0.44 -23.99 9.12
N THR A 140 0.77 -25.19 9.55
CA THR A 140 0.33 -26.47 8.94
C THR A 140 -1.19 -26.52 8.68
N THR A 141 -1.95 -25.63 9.33
CA THR A 141 -3.38 -25.35 9.17
C THR A 141 -3.81 -24.59 7.90
N TRP A 142 -2.90 -24.04 7.07
CA TRP A 142 -3.28 -23.37 5.81
C TRP A 142 -3.93 -24.33 4.79
N SER A 143 -3.86 -25.66 5.00
CA SER A 143 -4.41 -26.68 4.09
C SER A 143 -5.60 -27.49 4.62
N GLU A 144 -6.17 -27.21 5.79
CA GLU A 144 -7.14 -28.14 6.39
C GLU A 144 -8.55 -27.55 6.50
N ARG A 145 -9.26 -27.57 5.36
CA ARG A 145 -10.70 -27.91 5.28
C ARG A 145 -11.15 -28.12 3.82
N ARG A 146 -10.83 -29.31 3.29
CA ARG A 146 -11.63 -30.00 2.26
C ARG A 146 -11.66 -31.49 2.60
N THR A 147 -12.66 -31.89 3.37
CA THR A 147 -13.16 -33.26 3.58
C THR A 147 -14.68 -33.11 3.41
N GLU A 148 -15.44 -33.82 2.58
CA GLU A 148 -15.39 -35.15 1.99
C GLU A 148 -16.14 -35.16 0.64
N GLY A 149 -15.76 -36.05 -0.27
CA GLY A 149 -16.45 -36.27 -1.55
C GLY A 149 -15.72 -37.25 -2.45
N SER A 150 -15.85 -38.54 -2.12
CA SER A 150 -15.79 -39.71 -3.01
C SER A 150 -15.03 -39.64 -4.35
N GLY A 151 -13.93 -40.41 -4.44
CA GLY A 151 -13.60 -41.23 -5.60
C GLY A 151 -12.71 -40.63 -6.70
N GLY A 152 -11.49 -41.20 -6.85
CA GLY A 152 -10.84 -41.33 -8.15
C GLY A 152 -9.77 -40.30 -8.53
N ASP A 153 -8.53 -40.79 -8.56
CA ASP A 153 -7.40 -40.39 -9.41
C ASP A 153 -6.74 -38.99 -9.35
N ARG A 154 -5.47 -39.04 -8.90
CA ARG A 154 -4.29 -38.22 -9.23
C ARG A 154 -4.56 -36.80 -9.78
N GLN A 155 -4.50 -35.81 -8.90
CA GLN A 155 -4.06 -34.46 -9.24
C GLN A 155 -3.36 -33.82 -8.04
N GLY A 156 -2.14 -33.34 -8.27
CA GLY A 156 -1.27 -32.76 -7.23
C GLY A 156 -1.96 -31.62 -6.48
N SER A 157 -1.92 -31.70 -5.15
CA SER A 157 -2.48 -30.69 -4.25
C SER A 157 -1.92 -29.30 -4.58
N PRO A 158 -2.76 -28.27 -4.79
CA PRO A 158 -2.27 -26.91 -4.88
C PRO A 158 -1.78 -26.51 -3.49
N ARG A 159 -0.46 -26.55 -3.27
CA ARG A 159 0.15 -25.97 -2.08
C ARG A 159 -0.10 -24.47 -2.13
N PHE A 160 -0.89 -23.97 -1.19
CA PHE A 160 -0.98 -22.54 -0.91
C PHE A 160 0.41 -22.02 -0.59
N ARG A 161 0.95 -21.18 -1.48
CA ARG A 161 2.23 -20.52 -1.29
C ARG A 161 1.97 -19.02 -1.29
N ILE A 162 1.77 -18.47 -0.10
CA ILE A 162 1.82 -17.02 0.10
C ILE A 162 3.26 -16.60 -0.18
N ARG A 163 3.52 -16.05 -1.37
CA ARG A 163 4.82 -15.48 -1.70
C ARG A 163 4.84 -14.06 -1.12
N CYS A 164 5.33 -13.94 0.11
CA CYS A 164 5.58 -12.64 0.72
C CYS A 164 6.67 -11.92 -0.08
N GLN A 165 6.34 -10.78 -0.68
CA GLN A 165 7.38 -9.84 -1.13
C GLN A 165 7.86 -9.08 0.10
N SER A 166 8.91 -9.57 0.74
CA SER A 166 9.79 -8.70 1.52
C SER A 166 10.67 -7.96 0.52
N GLU A 167 10.53 -6.65 0.40
CA GLU A 167 11.54 -5.83 -0.29
C GLU A 167 12.91 -6.00 0.43
N PRO A 168 14.01 -6.08 -0.32
CA PRO A 168 15.35 -6.26 0.23
C PRO A 168 15.85 -5.06 1.03
#